data_AF-A0AAJ0DCX5-F1
#
_entry.id   AF-A0AAJ0DCX5-F1
#
_cell.length_a   1.000
_cell.length_b   1.000
_cell.length_c   1.000
_cell.angle_alpha   90.00
_cell.angle_beta   90.00
_cell.angle_gamma   90.00
#
_symmetry.space_group_name_H-M   'P 1'
#
loop_
_entity.id
_entity.type
_entity.pdbx_description
1 polymer ?
#
loop_
_entity_poly.entity_id
_entity_poly.type
_entity_poly.pdbx_seq_one_letter_code
_entity_poly.pdbx_strand_id
1 'polypeptide(L)'
;MDLLNELEGMASSALSHADNEDWDPNEPYTPKTPVSRPIASSPSSQDSVLDVDFLVKLEGPISSSHRISEILGTSKPLPTSDGESNEDGHVAKFCKLTPPARQTLLSWARDNNFRPLIISQSRAPKDFWTRSIPLKIGMDTALPQHRLTNLTTPPRPAHDEYPVWYFFYGTLADAAILRRLFSELDDETTTYELYPAAIRGGTLKTASGGRYKALLNGADQDAVDGHAFLVRSKEHEDALCVYETRAYEVVRCDISIAGQEDMVPGCTFRFRGQVD
;
A
#
# COMPACT_ATOMS: atom_id res chain seq x y z
N MET A 1 -9.51 -15.65 9.14
CA MET A 1 -9.86 -14.32 8.60
C MET A 1 -9.13 -14.13 7.28
N ASP A 2 -9.85 -13.70 6.24
CA ASP A 2 -9.45 -13.81 4.84
C ASP A 2 -8.74 -12.54 4.38
N LEU A 3 -7.46 -12.68 4.04
CA LEU A 3 -6.57 -11.62 3.55
C LEU A 3 -7.13 -11.01 2.26
N LEU A 4 -7.85 -11.80 1.47
CA LEU A 4 -8.50 -11.35 0.23
C LEU A 4 -9.77 -10.57 0.52
N ASN A 5 -10.60 -10.95 1.49
CA ASN A 5 -11.76 -10.14 1.90
C ASN A 5 -11.31 -8.82 2.55
N GLU A 6 -10.16 -8.83 3.25
CA GLU A 6 -9.58 -7.62 3.83
C GLU A 6 -9.00 -6.69 2.74
N LEU A 7 -8.25 -7.24 1.78
CA LEU A 7 -7.76 -6.54 0.59
C LEU A 7 -8.89 -6.04 -0.33
N GLU A 8 -9.97 -6.82 -0.48
CA GLU A 8 -11.17 -6.47 -1.26
C GLU A 8 -11.96 -5.36 -0.57
N GLY A 9 -12.04 -5.38 0.77
CA GLY A 9 -12.59 -4.28 1.57
C GLY A 9 -11.77 -2.98 1.43
N MET A 10 -10.43 -3.07 1.40
CA MET A 10 -9.52 -1.94 1.26
C MET A 10 -9.55 -1.34 -0.16
N ALA A 11 -9.56 -2.19 -1.20
CA ALA A 11 -9.66 -1.76 -2.60
C ALA A 11 -11.02 -1.11 -2.92
N SER A 12 -12.11 -1.66 -2.36
CA SER A 12 -13.46 -1.14 -2.60
C SER A 12 -13.68 0.25 -1.97
N SER A 13 -13.08 0.53 -0.80
CA SER A 13 -13.18 1.83 -0.13
C SER A 13 -12.28 2.91 -0.76
N ALA A 14 -11.16 2.53 -1.39
CA ALA A 14 -10.28 3.47 -2.08
C ALA A 14 -10.83 3.90 -3.45
N LEU A 15 -11.61 3.02 -4.11
CA LEU A 15 -12.25 3.32 -5.39
C LEU A 15 -13.51 4.18 -5.24
N SER A 16 -14.25 4.08 -4.12
CA SER A 16 -15.47 4.88 -3.90
C SER A 16 -15.23 6.39 -3.72
N HIS A 17 -13.98 6.84 -3.60
CA HIS A 17 -13.63 8.27 -3.55
C HIS A 17 -13.01 8.81 -4.85
N ALA A 18 -12.74 7.96 -5.84
CA ALA A 18 -12.13 8.39 -7.11
C ALA A 18 -13.14 8.64 -8.25
N ASP A 19 -14.41 8.21 -8.08
CA ASP A 19 -15.41 8.22 -9.16
C ASP A 19 -16.64 9.13 -8.89
N ASN A 20 -16.47 10.25 -8.18
CA ASN A 20 -17.49 11.30 -8.10
C ASN A 20 -17.02 12.58 -8.80
N GLU A 21 -16.71 12.49 -10.10
CA GLU A 21 -16.87 13.62 -11.01
C GLU A 21 -18.21 13.43 -11.74
N ASP A 22 -19.22 14.14 -11.24
CA ASP A 22 -20.57 14.22 -11.76
C ASP A 22 -20.53 14.91 -13.14
N TRP A 23 -20.41 14.13 -14.20
CA TRP A 23 -20.42 14.59 -15.58
C TRP A 23 -21.88 14.85 -16.02
N ASP A 24 -22.30 16.11 -16.04
CA ASP A 24 -23.57 16.54 -16.65
C ASP A 24 -23.37 16.78 -18.16
N PRO A 25 -24.00 15.98 -19.04
CA PRO A 25 -23.80 16.04 -20.48
C PRO A 25 -24.46 17.26 -21.17
N ASN A 26 -25.08 18.21 -20.45
CA ASN A 26 -25.83 19.31 -21.05
C ASN A 26 -25.41 20.74 -20.64
N GLU A 27 -24.26 20.95 -19.99
CA GLU A 27 -23.82 22.31 -19.66
C GLU A 27 -23.05 22.98 -20.82
N PRO A 28 -23.54 24.09 -21.41
CA PRO A 28 -22.86 24.75 -22.52
C PRO A 28 -21.60 25.51 -22.05
N TYR A 29 -20.44 25.01 -22.47
CA TYR A 29 -19.11 25.59 -22.20
C TYR A 29 -18.94 26.97 -22.84
N THR A 30 -18.85 28.04 -22.03
CA THR A 30 -18.36 29.35 -22.48
C THR A 30 -16.88 29.53 -22.09
N PRO A 31 -15.95 29.73 -23.03
CA PRO A 31 -14.54 29.92 -22.72
C PRO A 31 -14.28 31.32 -22.14
N LYS A 32 -13.78 31.40 -20.90
CA LYS A 32 -13.22 32.63 -20.33
C LYS A 32 -11.70 32.63 -20.56
N THR A 33 -11.21 33.63 -21.28
CA THR A 33 -9.80 33.82 -21.63
C THR A 33 -8.92 34.21 -20.43
N PRO A 34 -7.60 33.91 -20.49
CA PRO A 34 -6.69 33.90 -19.35
C PRO A 34 -5.97 35.23 -19.14
N VAL A 35 -5.68 35.57 -17.88
CA VAL A 35 -4.69 36.61 -17.53
C VAL A 35 -3.36 35.92 -17.22
N SER A 36 -2.39 36.15 -18.09
CA SER A 36 -1.04 35.57 -18.07
C SER A 36 -0.06 36.32 -17.15
N ARG A 37 0.75 35.57 -16.38
CA ARG A 37 2.21 35.80 -16.14
C ARG A 37 2.79 34.78 -15.13
N PRO A 38 4.10 34.50 -15.16
CA PRO A 38 4.91 33.94 -16.24
C PRO A 38 5.44 32.53 -15.88
N ILE A 39 5.74 31.76 -16.91
CA ILE A 39 6.21 30.38 -16.89
C ILE A 39 7.65 30.30 -16.34
N ALA A 40 7.84 29.59 -15.23
CA ALA A 40 9.10 28.90 -14.94
C ALA A 40 8.89 27.43 -15.30
N SER A 41 9.49 27.02 -16.41
CA SER A 41 9.48 25.66 -16.94
C SER A 41 10.13 24.70 -15.92
N SER A 42 9.29 23.97 -15.18
CA SER A 42 9.73 22.79 -14.45
C SER A 42 9.68 21.61 -15.44
N PRO A 43 10.75 20.81 -15.57
CA PRO A 43 10.75 19.68 -16.47
C PRO A 43 9.69 18.67 -16.03
N SER A 44 8.88 18.29 -17.02
CA SER A 44 7.90 17.22 -17.03
C SER A 44 8.17 16.12 -16.00
N SER A 45 7.21 15.95 -15.10
CA SER A 45 6.95 14.70 -14.38
C SER A 45 6.82 13.58 -15.42
N GLN A 46 7.92 12.88 -15.71
CA GLN A 46 7.87 11.68 -16.52
C GLN A 46 7.28 10.58 -15.65
N ASP A 47 6.02 10.25 -15.96
CA ASP A 47 5.37 8.95 -15.82
C ASP A 47 6.11 7.94 -14.94
N SER A 48 5.77 7.92 -13.65
CA SER A 48 5.83 6.65 -12.92
C SER A 48 4.68 5.80 -13.44
N VAL A 49 4.96 5.02 -14.49
CA VAL A 49 4.12 3.93 -14.95
C VAL A 49 3.65 3.16 -13.71
N LEU A 50 2.34 3.12 -13.51
CA LEU A 50 1.71 2.50 -12.35
C LEU A 50 2.16 1.04 -12.28
N ASP A 51 3.10 0.73 -11.39
CA ASP A 51 3.51 -0.63 -11.05
C ASP A 51 2.44 -1.25 -10.14
N VAL A 52 1.25 -1.42 -10.72
CA VAL A 52 0.10 -2.05 -10.09
C VAL A 52 -0.13 -3.32 -10.86
N ASP A 53 0.27 -4.43 -10.25
CA ASP A 53 -0.16 -5.73 -10.69
C ASP A 53 -1.61 -5.96 -10.27
N PHE A 54 -2.35 -6.76 -11.01
CA PHE A 54 -3.73 -7.13 -10.68
C PHE A 54 -3.80 -8.63 -10.48
N LEU A 55 -4.63 -9.09 -9.56
CA LEU A 55 -4.98 -10.51 -9.44
C LEU A 55 -6.42 -10.69 -9.93
N VAL A 56 -6.64 -11.65 -10.81
CA VAL A 56 -7.98 -12.05 -11.22
C VAL A 56 -8.32 -13.42 -10.65
N LYS A 57 -9.51 -13.55 -10.07
CA LYS A 57 -10.01 -14.84 -9.60
C LYS A 57 -10.33 -15.75 -10.80
N LEU A 58 -9.80 -16.97 -10.77
CA LEU A 58 -10.06 -18.01 -11.75
C LEU A 58 -11.41 -18.66 -11.43
N GLU A 59 -12.46 -18.17 -12.09
CA GLU A 59 -13.80 -18.70 -11.93
C GLU A 59 -14.61 -18.65 -13.24
N GLY A 60 -15.65 -19.48 -13.30
CA GLY A 60 -16.58 -19.53 -14.42
C GLY A 60 -15.87 -19.66 -15.79
N PRO A 61 -16.11 -18.73 -16.75
CA PRO A 61 -15.50 -18.75 -18.08
C PRO A 61 -13.96 -18.60 -18.12
N ILE A 62 -13.33 -18.21 -17.01
CA ILE A 62 -11.87 -18.03 -16.88
C ILE A 62 -11.27 -18.89 -15.76
N SER A 63 -11.84 -20.07 -15.51
CA SER A 63 -11.44 -20.99 -14.43
C SER A 63 -10.02 -21.57 -14.52
N SER A 64 -9.23 -21.20 -15.54
CA SER A 64 -7.87 -21.68 -15.75
C SER A 64 -6.96 -20.58 -16.30
N SER A 65 -5.70 -20.56 -15.86
CA SER A 65 -4.68 -19.63 -16.37
C SER A 65 -4.43 -19.81 -17.86
N HIS A 66 -4.58 -21.02 -18.40
CA HIS A 66 -4.50 -21.28 -19.84
C HIS A 66 -5.56 -20.50 -20.62
N ARG A 67 -6.79 -20.44 -20.07
CA ARG A 67 -7.88 -19.73 -20.72
C ARG A 67 -7.63 -18.22 -20.77
N ILE A 68 -7.02 -17.69 -19.71
CA ILE A 68 -6.59 -16.29 -19.68
C ILE A 68 -5.46 -16.06 -20.68
N SER A 69 -4.46 -16.94 -20.74
CA SER A 69 -3.38 -16.85 -21.73
C SER A 69 -3.91 -16.87 -23.17
N GLU A 70 -4.92 -17.69 -23.47
CA GLU A 70 -5.62 -17.68 -24.77
C GLU A 70 -6.28 -16.34 -25.07
N ILE A 71 -7.04 -15.78 -24.12
CA ILE A 71 -7.69 -14.46 -24.26
C ILE A 71 -6.66 -13.35 -24.50
N LEU A 72 -5.50 -13.45 -23.84
CA LEU A 72 -4.42 -12.48 -23.92
C LEU A 72 -3.49 -12.70 -25.12
N GLY A 73 -3.67 -13.78 -25.89
CA GLY A 73 -2.75 -14.14 -26.98
C GLY A 73 -1.33 -14.47 -26.52
N THR A 74 -1.15 -14.92 -25.27
CA THR A 74 0.15 -15.29 -24.72
C THR A 74 0.37 -16.79 -24.78
N SER A 75 1.56 -17.20 -25.25
CA SER A 75 1.93 -18.62 -25.39
C SER A 75 2.30 -19.28 -24.05
N LYS A 76 2.63 -18.48 -23.02
CA LYS A 76 3.01 -18.98 -21.69
C LYS A 76 1.82 -18.85 -20.71
N PRO A 77 1.49 -19.91 -19.93
CA PRO A 77 0.52 -19.81 -18.85
C PRO A 77 0.99 -18.78 -17.82
N LEU A 78 0.09 -17.89 -17.43
CA LEU A 78 0.37 -16.89 -16.41
C LEU A 78 0.57 -17.53 -15.02
N PRO A 79 1.41 -16.93 -14.15
CA PRO A 79 1.58 -17.40 -12.78
C PRO A 79 0.26 -17.41 -12.03
N THR A 80 0.00 -18.51 -11.32
CA THR A 80 -1.18 -18.66 -10.46
C THR A 80 -0.78 -18.66 -9.00
N SER A 81 -1.63 -18.05 -8.18
CA SER A 81 -1.50 -18.06 -6.72
C SER A 81 -2.77 -18.65 -6.13
N ASP A 82 -2.61 -19.45 -5.09
CA ASP A 82 -3.72 -20.04 -4.35
C ASP A 82 -4.15 -19.09 -3.22
N GLY A 83 -5.45 -18.91 -3.06
CA GLY A 83 -6.08 -18.13 -2.00
C GLY A 83 -6.99 -19.04 -1.17
N GLU A 84 -6.79 -19.06 0.13
CA GLU A 84 -7.59 -19.89 1.05
C GLU A 84 -8.87 -19.16 1.45
N SER A 85 -10.04 -19.72 1.12
CA SER A 85 -11.33 -19.26 1.64
C SER A 85 -11.63 -19.93 2.98
N ASN A 86 -12.06 -19.14 3.98
CA ASN A 86 -12.38 -19.63 5.32
C ASN A 86 -13.75 -20.32 5.44
N GLU A 87 -14.62 -20.23 4.42
CA GLU A 87 -16.04 -20.58 4.59
C GLU A 87 -16.40 -21.99 4.10
N ASP A 88 -15.65 -22.59 3.16
CA ASP A 88 -16.01 -23.91 2.60
C ASP A 88 -14.81 -24.86 2.38
N GLY A 89 -13.59 -24.47 2.77
CA GLY A 89 -12.37 -25.23 2.44
C GLY A 89 -12.04 -25.25 0.94
N HIS A 90 -12.70 -24.40 0.15
CA HIS A 90 -12.40 -24.22 -1.27
C HIS A 90 -11.25 -23.20 -1.44
N VAL A 91 -10.16 -23.67 -2.05
CA VAL A 91 -9.04 -22.81 -2.45
C VAL A 91 -9.46 -22.04 -3.70
N ALA A 92 -9.65 -20.72 -3.55
CA ALA A 92 -9.84 -19.81 -4.66
C ALA A 92 -8.50 -19.63 -5.39
N LYS A 93 -8.48 -19.77 -6.71
CA LYS A 93 -7.23 -19.60 -7.48
C LYS A 93 -7.21 -18.23 -8.13
N PHE A 94 -6.07 -17.59 -8.14
CA PHE A 94 -5.86 -16.27 -8.72
C PHE A 94 -4.77 -16.31 -9.77
N CYS A 95 -4.83 -15.38 -10.71
CA CYS A 95 -3.86 -15.21 -11.78
C CYS A 95 -3.37 -13.76 -11.82
N LYS A 96 -2.05 -13.58 -11.95
CA LYS A 96 -1.43 -12.25 -11.98
C LYS A 96 -1.54 -11.63 -13.38
N LEU A 97 -2.01 -10.39 -13.44
CA LEU A 97 -2.24 -9.61 -14.64
C LEU A 97 -1.44 -8.31 -14.57
N THR A 98 -0.74 -8.00 -15.65
CA THR A 98 -0.20 -6.66 -15.89
C THR A 98 -1.34 -5.71 -16.30
N PRO A 99 -1.15 -4.37 -16.20
CA PRO A 99 -2.17 -3.41 -16.62
C PRO A 99 -2.67 -3.60 -18.07
N PRO A 100 -1.81 -3.87 -19.08
CA PRO A 100 -2.28 -4.17 -20.44
C PRO A 100 -3.11 -5.47 -20.51
N ALA A 101 -2.69 -6.51 -19.78
CA ALA A 101 -3.42 -7.78 -19.74
C ALA A 101 -4.81 -7.62 -19.11
N ARG A 102 -4.92 -6.82 -18.04
CA ARG A 102 -6.21 -6.46 -17.44
C ARG A 102 -7.14 -5.82 -18.46
N GLN A 103 -6.64 -4.87 -19.26
CA GLN A 103 -7.47 -4.19 -20.24
C GLN A 103 -8.03 -5.15 -21.29
N THR A 104 -7.19 -6.05 -21.82
CA THR A 104 -7.60 -7.07 -22.79
C THR A 104 -8.64 -8.03 -22.20
N LEU A 105 -8.43 -8.48 -20.96
CA LEU A 105 -9.37 -9.35 -20.28
C LEU A 105 -10.73 -8.67 -20.05
N LEU A 106 -10.74 -7.39 -19.67
CA LEU A 106 -11.97 -6.62 -19.47
C LEU A 106 -12.73 -6.39 -20.78
N SER A 107 -12.04 -6.14 -21.90
CA SER A 107 -12.70 -6.08 -23.21
C SER A 107 -13.36 -7.41 -23.57
N TRP A 108 -12.65 -8.53 -23.40
CA TRP A 108 -13.21 -9.85 -23.67
C TRP A 108 -14.39 -10.17 -22.76
N ALA A 109 -14.29 -9.85 -21.47
CA ALA A 109 -15.33 -10.13 -20.49
C ALA A 109 -16.62 -9.36 -20.82
N ARG A 110 -16.50 -8.10 -21.29
CA ARG A 110 -17.63 -7.30 -21.77
C ARG A 110 -18.34 -7.98 -22.94
N ASP A 111 -17.58 -8.47 -23.92
CA ASP A 111 -18.12 -9.14 -25.10
C ASP A 111 -18.77 -10.49 -24.76
N ASN A 112 -18.37 -11.12 -23.65
CA ASN A 112 -18.88 -12.41 -23.19
C ASN A 112 -19.86 -12.31 -22.02
N ASN A 113 -20.34 -11.09 -21.71
CA ASN A 113 -21.27 -10.80 -20.62
C ASN A 113 -20.85 -11.40 -19.26
N PHE A 114 -19.53 -11.41 -19.01
CA PHE A 114 -18.90 -11.94 -17.82
C PHE A 114 -18.28 -10.78 -17.00
N ARG A 115 -18.30 -10.90 -15.67
CA ARG A 115 -17.69 -9.92 -14.77
C ARG A 115 -16.61 -10.60 -13.92
N PRO A 116 -15.34 -10.54 -14.33
CA PRO A 116 -14.25 -11.10 -13.54
C PRO A 116 -14.06 -10.33 -12.24
N LEU A 117 -13.80 -11.04 -11.14
CA LEU A 117 -13.30 -10.43 -9.92
C LEU A 117 -11.81 -10.10 -10.10
N ILE A 118 -11.47 -8.82 -10.21
CA ILE A 118 -10.09 -8.33 -10.34
C ILE A 118 -9.77 -7.44 -9.15
N ILE A 119 -8.74 -7.80 -8.40
CA ILE A 119 -8.20 -7.01 -7.29
C ILE A 119 -6.87 -6.38 -7.71
N SER A 120 -6.62 -5.14 -7.28
CA SER A 120 -5.33 -4.49 -7.50
C SER A 120 -4.34 -4.92 -6.42
N GLN A 121 -3.22 -5.48 -6.85
CA GLN A 121 -2.06 -5.73 -6.02
C GLN A 121 -1.21 -4.46 -6.03
N SER A 122 -1.67 -3.49 -5.27
CA SER A 122 -0.98 -2.22 -5.10
C SER A 122 -0.06 -2.29 -3.87
N ARG A 123 1.01 -1.49 -3.86
CA ARG A 123 2.01 -1.49 -2.78
C ARG A 123 2.04 -0.14 -2.07
N ALA A 124 2.21 -0.16 -0.75
CA ALA A 124 2.48 1.05 0.03
C ALA A 124 3.78 1.68 -0.49
N PRO A 125 3.76 2.94 -0.96
CA PRO A 125 4.96 3.58 -1.45
C PRO A 125 5.90 3.91 -0.30
N LYS A 126 7.20 3.77 -0.54
CA LYS A 126 8.29 4.22 0.34
C LYS A 126 9.16 5.21 -0.42
N ASP A 127 8.89 6.51 -0.33
CA ASP A 127 9.70 7.51 -1.02
C ASP A 127 10.66 8.23 -0.06
N PHE A 128 11.82 7.63 0.17
CA PHE A 128 12.89 8.21 0.98
C PHE A 128 13.99 8.86 0.13
N TRP A 129 13.82 8.87 -1.20
CA TRP A 129 14.81 9.36 -2.17
C TRP A 129 14.75 10.87 -2.39
N THR A 130 13.62 11.50 -2.08
CA THR A 130 13.46 12.94 -2.26
C THR A 130 14.34 13.69 -1.25
N ARG A 131 15.44 14.28 -1.74
CA ARG A 131 16.40 15.10 -0.96
C ARG A 131 15.77 16.34 -0.29
N SER A 132 14.46 16.53 -0.42
CA SER A 132 13.77 17.76 -0.06
C SER A 132 12.99 17.65 1.24
N ILE A 133 12.49 16.46 1.60
CA ILE A 133 11.43 16.30 2.60
C ILE A 133 11.58 14.97 3.37
N PRO A 134 11.76 14.98 4.70
CA PRO A 134 11.70 13.76 5.50
C PRO A 134 10.23 13.41 5.76
N LEU A 135 9.70 12.38 5.09
CA LEU A 135 8.43 11.77 5.50
C LEU A 135 8.60 11.16 6.89
N LYS A 136 8.24 11.90 7.93
CA LYS A 136 8.30 11.49 9.33
C LYS A 136 6.94 11.74 10.01
N ILE A 137 6.50 10.80 10.82
CA ILE A 137 5.26 10.96 11.60
C ILE A 137 5.35 12.20 12.51
N GLY A 138 4.26 12.96 12.61
CA GLY A 138 4.17 14.18 13.43
C GLY A 138 4.84 15.42 12.83
N MET A 139 5.53 15.31 11.69
CA MET A 139 6.12 16.46 11.00
C MET A 139 5.25 16.93 9.83
N ASP A 140 4.85 18.20 9.85
CA ASP A 140 4.32 18.86 8.66
C ASP A 140 5.47 19.28 7.74
N THR A 141 5.72 18.45 6.74
CA THR A 141 6.80 18.64 5.78
C THR A 141 6.58 19.79 4.80
N ALA A 142 5.39 20.39 4.76
CA ALA A 142 5.13 21.57 3.94
C ALA A 142 5.81 22.83 4.50
N LEU A 143 6.10 22.85 5.81
CA LEU A 143 6.72 23.99 6.48
C LEU A 143 8.20 24.14 6.11
N PRO A 144 8.68 25.34 5.72
CA PRO A 144 10.07 25.58 5.32
C PRO A 144 11.11 25.14 6.36
N GLN A 145 10.77 25.24 7.64
CA GLN A 145 11.63 24.86 8.77
C GLN A 145 11.89 23.35 8.88
N HIS A 146 11.05 22.52 8.25
CA HIS A 146 11.21 21.05 8.20
C HIS A 146 11.85 20.57 6.89
N ARG A 147 12.20 21.49 5.97
CA ARG A 147 12.96 21.14 4.76
C ARG A 147 14.41 20.91 5.14
N LEU A 148 15.00 19.81 4.66
CA LEU A 148 16.43 19.54 4.85
C LEU A 148 17.27 20.51 4.01
N THR A 149 17.52 21.71 4.50
CA THR A 149 18.37 22.69 3.81
C THR A 149 19.86 22.43 4.03
N ASN A 150 20.26 21.73 5.10
CA ASN A 150 21.66 21.35 5.37
C ASN A 150 21.72 20.25 6.44
N LEU A 151 21.67 18.96 6.05
CA LEU A 151 22.09 17.89 6.96
C LEU A 151 23.48 17.38 6.57
N THR A 152 24.42 17.47 7.50
CA THR A 152 25.71 16.77 7.48
C THR A 152 25.54 15.25 7.55
N THR A 153 24.34 14.75 7.85
CA THR A 153 24.02 13.32 7.98
C THR A 153 22.63 13.03 7.42
N PRO A 154 22.48 12.08 6.48
CA PRO A 154 21.17 11.78 5.87
C PRO A 154 20.19 11.21 6.90
N PRO A 155 18.87 11.47 6.75
CA PRO A 155 17.85 10.96 7.65
C PRO A 155 17.77 9.43 7.55
N ARG A 156 17.71 8.75 8.70
CA ARG A 156 17.59 7.29 8.80
C ARG A 156 16.18 6.87 9.23
N PRO A 157 15.70 5.68 8.80
CA PRO A 157 16.37 4.75 7.90
C PRO A 157 16.50 5.29 6.45
N ALA A 158 17.52 4.88 5.71
CA ALA A 158 17.61 5.13 4.27
C ALA A 158 16.63 4.23 3.48
N HIS A 159 16.46 4.48 2.19
CA HIS A 159 15.45 3.76 1.39
C HIS A 159 15.70 2.23 1.36
N ASP A 160 16.93 1.79 1.14
CA ASP A 160 17.30 0.36 1.12
C ASP A 160 18.19 -0.02 2.33
N GLU A 161 17.95 0.60 3.49
CA GLU A 161 18.66 0.23 4.73
C GLU A 161 17.98 -0.95 5.42
N TYR A 162 18.74 -2.04 5.60
CA TYR A 162 18.30 -3.25 6.31
C TYR A 162 19.44 -3.79 7.20
N PRO A 163 19.12 -4.42 8.35
CA PRO A 163 17.78 -4.56 8.90
C PRO A 163 17.23 -3.22 9.42
N VAL A 164 15.90 -3.09 9.49
CA VAL A 164 15.22 -1.85 9.89
C VAL A 164 14.04 -2.16 10.82
N TRP A 165 13.88 -1.35 11.86
CA TRP A 165 12.74 -1.46 12.76
C TRP A 165 11.48 -0.91 12.10
N TYR A 166 10.41 -1.68 12.16
CA TYR A 166 9.06 -1.27 11.80
C TYR A 166 8.17 -1.24 13.03
N PHE A 167 7.37 -0.19 13.16
CA PHE A 167 6.31 -0.09 14.16
C PHE A 167 4.95 -0.45 13.55
N PHE A 168 4.26 -1.41 14.17
CA PHE A 168 2.94 -1.89 13.80
C PHE A 168 1.91 -1.57 14.88
N TYR A 169 0.76 -1.05 14.46
CA TYR A 169 -0.36 -0.66 15.33
C TYR A 169 -1.69 -1.36 14.96
N GLY A 170 -1.68 -2.12 13.86
CA GLY A 170 -2.82 -2.85 13.30
C GLY A 170 -2.61 -4.36 13.33
N THR A 171 -3.07 -5.03 12.28
CA THR A 171 -3.02 -6.50 12.14
C THR A 171 -1.60 -7.04 12.02
N LEU A 172 -0.67 -6.27 11.44
CA LEU A 172 0.75 -6.65 11.39
C LEU A 172 1.40 -6.82 12.78
N ALA A 173 0.76 -6.36 13.86
CA ALA A 173 1.16 -6.63 15.24
C ALA A 173 0.74 -8.04 15.72
N ASP A 174 0.45 -8.97 14.81
CA ASP A 174 0.21 -10.39 15.06
C ASP A 174 1.24 -11.26 14.33
N ALA A 175 2.00 -12.05 15.09
CA ALA A 175 3.03 -12.94 14.57
C ALA A 175 2.47 -14.02 13.61
N ALA A 176 1.20 -14.42 13.76
CA ALA A 176 0.55 -15.36 12.86
C ALA A 176 0.37 -14.76 11.46
N ILE A 177 0.08 -13.45 11.38
CA ILE A 177 -0.05 -12.72 10.12
C ILE A 177 1.32 -12.58 9.46
N LEU A 178 2.35 -12.22 10.21
CA LEU A 178 3.72 -12.16 9.70
C LEU A 178 4.21 -13.51 9.16
N ARG A 179 3.93 -14.61 9.88
CA ARG A 179 4.27 -15.96 9.42
C ARG A 179 3.61 -16.33 8.11
N ARG A 180 2.33 -15.98 7.95
CA ARG A 180 1.62 -16.19 6.68
C ARG A 180 2.18 -15.32 5.57
N LEU A 181 2.55 -14.08 5.88
CA LEU A 181 3.07 -13.14 4.90
C LEU A 181 4.46 -13.53 4.38
N PHE A 182 5.29 -14.12 5.24
CA PHE A 182 6.68 -14.48 4.95
C PHE A 182 6.90 -15.98 4.70
N SER A 183 5.83 -16.78 4.57
CA SER A 183 5.93 -18.24 4.43
C SER A 183 6.68 -18.70 3.18
N GLU A 184 6.76 -17.87 2.15
CA GLU A 184 7.54 -18.16 0.92
C GLU A 184 8.99 -17.67 1.02
N LEU A 185 9.30 -16.81 1.99
CA LEU A 185 10.61 -16.19 2.18
C LEU A 185 11.45 -16.91 3.24
N ASP A 186 10.78 -17.44 4.26
CA ASP A 186 11.40 -18.01 5.46
C ASP A 186 11.03 -19.48 5.64
N ASP A 187 11.90 -20.22 6.34
CA ASP A 187 11.61 -21.59 6.78
C ASP A 187 10.50 -21.61 7.85
N GLU A 188 9.73 -22.70 7.93
CA GLU A 188 8.62 -22.87 8.89
C GLU A 188 9.02 -22.74 10.37
N THR A 189 10.32 -22.88 10.67
CA THR A 189 10.87 -22.77 12.03
C THR A 189 11.18 -21.33 12.45
N THR A 190 11.05 -20.36 11.53
CA THR A 190 11.34 -18.96 11.77
C THR A 190 10.34 -18.35 12.75
N THR A 191 10.87 -17.68 13.78
CA THR A 191 10.07 -16.95 14.77
C THR A 191 10.00 -15.47 14.42
N TYR A 192 8.81 -14.88 14.61
CA TYR A 192 8.53 -13.46 14.38
C TYR A 192 8.32 -12.77 15.72
N GLU A 193 9.41 -12.25 16.27
CA GLU A 193 9.40 -11.58 17.57
C GLU A 193 8.85 -10.16 17.44
N LEU A 194 7.75 -9.91 18.13
CA LEU A 194 7.11 -8.61 18.25
C LEU A 194 7.41 -8.04 19.63
N TYR A 195 8.03 -6.87 19.67
CA TYR A 195 8.41 -6.21 20.90
C TYR A 195 7.39 -5.11 21.22
N PRO A 196 6.77 -5.06 22.41
CA PRO A 196 5.89 -3.96 22.78
C PRO A 196 6.62 -2.63 22.59
N ALA A 197 5.97 -1.67 21.92
CA ALA A 197 6.59 -0.41 21.56
C ALA A 197 5.58 0.73 21.45
N ALA A 198 6.06 1.96 21.37
CA ALA A 198 5.25 3.14 21.09
C ALA A 198 5.98 4.12 20.15
N ILE A 199 5.20 4.93 19.42
CA ILE A 199 5.71 6.07 18.64
C ILE A 199 5.04 7.37 19.10
N ARG A 200 5.71 8.51 18.90
CA ARG A 200 5.18 9.86 19.16
C ARG A 200 4.80 10.59 17.89
N GLY A 201 3.99 11.64 18.00
CA GLY A 201 3.57 12.48 16.87
C GLY A 201 2.52 11.79 15.99
N GLY A 202 1.95 10.69 16.44
CA GLY A 202 0.97 9.89 15.73
C GLY A 202 -0.37 9.89 16.46
N THR A 203 -1.46 9.83 15.72
CA THR A 203 -2.80 9.59 16.29
C THR A 203 -3.50 8.49 15.51
N LEU A 204 -4.18 7.59 16.23
CA LEU A 204 -4.99 6.55 15.62
C LEU A 204 -6.44 7.02 15.50
N LYS A 205 -6.96 6.92 14.29
CA LYS A 205 -8.40 6.99 14.04
C LYS A 205 -8.90 5.68 13.46
N THR A 206 -10.20 5.56 13.34
CA THR A 206 -10.83 4.44 12.65
C THR A 206 -11.34 4.90 11.29
N ALA A 207 -10.96 4.19 10.24
CA ALA A 207 -11.37 4.44 8.86
C ALA A 207 -12.42 3.43 8.39
N SER A 208 -13.15 3.79 7.32
CA SER A 208 -14.14 2.97 6.62
C SER A 208 -15.19 2.35 7.56
N GLY A 209 -15.84 3.20 8.37
CA GLY A 209 -16.95 2.78 9.23
C GLY A 209 -16.56 1.84 10.38
N GLY A 210 -15.33 1.93 10.88
CA GLY A 210 -14.91 1.18 12.07
C GLY A 210 -13.94 0.02 11.81
N ARG A 211 -13.64 -0.29 10.54
CA ARG A 211 -12.98 -1.55 10.17
C ARG A 211 -11.46 -1.50 10.18
N TYR A 212 -10.86 -0.32 9.99
CA TYR A 212 -9.42 -0.19 9.84
C TYR A 212 -8.85 0.87 10.77
N LYS A 213 -7.67 0.62 11.32
CA LYS A 213 -6.92 1.62 12.08
C LYS A 213 -6.13 2.49 11.11
N ALA A 214 -6.35 3.80 11.16
CA ALA A 214 -5.63 4.77 10.36
C ALA A 214 -4.67 5.55 11.27
N LEU A 215 -3.36 5.34 11.09
CA LEU A 215 -2.36 6.20 11.69
C LEU A 215 -2.23 7.48 10.88
N LEU A 216 -2.41 8.62 11.55
CA LEU A 216 -2.27 9.96 11.02
C LEU A 216 -1.20 10.74 11.80
N ASN A 217 -0.76 11.88 11.25
CA ASN A 217 0.02 12.84 12.03
C ASN A 217 -0.84 13.36 13.19
N GLY A 218 -0.35 13.20 14.41
CA GLY A 218 -0.88 13.78 15.63
C GLY A 218 -0.01 14.96 16.10
N ALA A 219 -0.32 15.47 17.28
CA ALA A 219 0.54 16.43 17.96
C ALA A 219 1.76 15.74 18.60
N ASP A 220 2.81 16.49 18.93
CA ASP A 220 4.07 15.94 19.46
C ASP A 220 3.91 15.10 20.73
N GLN A 221 2.91 15.44 21.56
CA GLN A 221 2.57 14.71 22.78
C GLN A 221 1.72 13.46 22.54
N ASP A 222 1.13 13.31 21.35
CA ASP A 222 0.31 12.15 21.04
C ASP A 222 1.21 10.93 20.85
N ALA A 223 0.81 9.83 21.47
CA ALA A 223 1.53 8.57 21.41
C ALA A 223 0.60 7.45 20.94
N VAL A 224 1.17 6.50 20.20
CA VAL A 224 0.48 5.31 19.72
C VAL A 224 1.23 4.09 20.20
N ASP A 225 0.52 3.23 20.95
CA ASP A 225 1.03 1.94 21.38
C ASP A 225 0.87 0.89 20.28
N GLY A 226 1.82 -0.04 20.23
CA GLY A 226 1.88 -1.09 19.23
C GLY A 226 3.05 -2.03 19.47
N HIS A 227 3.62 -2.54 18.40
CA HIS A 227 4.76 -3.46 18.45
C HIS A 227 5.83 -3.07 17.44
N ALA A 228 7.09 -3.22 17.83
CA ALA A 228 8.24 -3.13 16.96
C ALA A 228 8.61 -4.52 16.42
N PHE A 229 8.93 -4.57 15.13
CA PHE A 229 9.39 -5.75 14.42
C PHE A 229 10.64 -5.42 13.61
N LEU A 230 11.65 -6.30 13.63
CA LEU A 230 12.88 -6.09 12.89
C LEU A 230 12.77 -6.70 11.49
N VAL A 231 12.57 -5.84 10.48
CA VAL A 231 12.52 -6.26 9.08
C VAL A 231 13.93 -6.50 8.57
N ARG A 232 14.19 -7.73 8.09
CA ARG A 232 15.54 -8.23 7.83
C ARG A 232 16.04 -7.94 6.42
N SER A 233 15.14 -7.85 5.43
CA SER A 233 15.49 -7.67 4.03
C SER A 233 14.44 -6.88 3.26
N LYS A 234 14.78 -6.50 2.03
CA LYS A 234 13.89 -5.82 1.11
C LYS A 234 12.65 -6.67 0.77
N GLU A 235 12.81 -7.97 0.61
CA GLU A 235 11.71 -8.88 0.24
C GLU A 235 10.65 -8.95 1.35
N HIS A 236 11.09 -8.92 2.62
CA HIS A 236 10.19 -8.82 3.76
C HIS A 236 9.44 -7.48 3.77
N GLU A 237 10.15 -6.36 3.55
CA GLU A 237 9.52 -5.04 3.44
C GLU A 237 8.53 -4.98 2.27
N ASP A 238 8.90 -5.57 1.14
CA ASP A 238 8.08 -5.62 -0.07
C ASP A 238 6.75 -6.35 0.21
N ALA A 239 6.79 -7.48 0.89
CA ALA A 239 5.60 -8.22 1.29
C ALA A 239 4.72 -7.41 2.27
N LEU A 240 5.32 -6.70 3.24
CA LEU A 240 4.58 -5.79 4.13
C LEU A 240 3.91 -4.65 3.34
N CYS A 241 4.61 -4.07 2.37
CA CYS A 241 4.05 -3.00 1.54
C CYS A 241 2.92 -3.51 0.64
N VAL A 242 2.98 -4.75 0.15
CA VAL A 242 1.86 -5.39 -0.56
C VAL A 242 0.66 -5.57 0.36
N TYR A 243 0.87 -6.05 1.60
CA TYR A 243 -0.18 -6.24 2.60
C TYR A 243 -0.93 -4.93 2.89
N GLU A 244 -0.19 -3.86 3.15
CA GLU A 244 -0.77 -2.56 3.52
C GLU A 244 -1.37 -1.82 2.31
N THR A 245 -0.93 -2.14 1.09
CA THR A 245 -1.43 -1.54 -0.15
C THR A 245 -1.17 -0.03 -0.27
N ARG A 246 -1.64 0.60 -1.37
CA ARG A 246 -1.60 2.06 -1.55
C ARG A 246 -2.48 2.84 -0.59
N ALA A 247 -3.31 2.19 0.23
CA ALA A 247 -4.06 2.83 1.29
C ALA A 247 -3.14 3.50 2.33
N TYR A 248 -1.92 2.97 2.48
CA TYR A 248 -0.89 3.50 3.36
C TYR A 248 0.36 3.88 2.57
N GLU A 249 1.26 4.62 3.21
CA GLU A 249 2.63 4.90 2.78
C GLU A 249 3.60 4.58 3.91
N VAL A 250 4.83 4.22 3.55
CA VAL A 250 5.90 4.04 4.54
C VAL A 250 6.48 5.40 4.90
N VAL A 251 6.46 5.73 6.19
CA VAL A 251 7.08 6.94 6.76
C VAL A 251 8.06 6.59 7.85
N ARG A 252 9.02 7.48 8.11
CA ARG A 252 9.94 7.37 9.25
C ARG A 252 9.23 7.67 10.56
N CYS A 253 9.69 7.06 11.64
CA CYS A 253 9.26 7.35 13.00
C CYS A 253 10.40 7.07 13.99
N ASP A 254 10.28 7.60 15.20
CA ASP A 254 11.13 7.21 16.32
C ASP A 254 10.32 6.24 17.19
N ILE A 255 10.88 5.07 17.45
CA ILE A 255 10.21 3.96 18.12
C ILE A 255 10.82 3.80 19.51
N SER A 256 9.97 3.85 20.55
CA SER A 256 10.34 3.49 21.91
C SER A 256 9.98 2.02 22.14
N ILE A 257 10.98 1.15 22.24
CA ILE A 257 10.78 -0.29 22.48
C ILE A 257 10.80 -0.54 23.99
N ALA A 258 9.83 -1.30 24.50
CA ALA A 258 9.72 -1.60 25.92
C ALA A 258 10.99 -2.31 26.43
N GLY A 259 11.56 -1.76 27.50
CA GLY A 259 12.82 -2.25 28.09
C GLY A 259 14.09 -1.67 27.46
N GLN A 260 13.98 -0.80 26.46
CA GLN A 260 15.09 0.01 25.95
C GLN A 260 14.96 1.46 26.41
N GLU A 261 16.09 2.08 26.77
CA GLU A 261 16.13 3.47 27.24
C GLU A 261 16.06 4.48 26.09
N ASP A 262 16.75 4.16 24.98
CA ASP A 262 16.81 5.01 23.80
C ASP A 262 15.71 4.69 22.78
N MET A 263 15.23 5.73 22.09
CA MET A 263 14.38 5.56 20.91
C MET A 263 15.24 5.14 19.72
N VAL A 264 14.73 4.20 18.92
CA VAL A 264 15.37 3.75 17.69
C VAL A 264 14.69 4.35 16.46
N PRO A 265 15.44 4.80 15.45
CA PRO A 265 14.86 5.23 14.18
C PRO A 265 14.28 4.02 13.45
N GLY A 266 13.08 4.18 12.90
CA GLY A 266 12.40 3.12 12.18
C GLY A 266 11.38 3.64 11.19
N CYS A 267 10.54 2.74 10.72
CA CYS A 267 9.48 2.98 9.76
C CYS A 267 8.11 2.59 10.33
N THR A 268 7.05 3.14 9.76
CA THR A 268 5.68 2.69 10.01
C THR A 268 4.81 2.98 8.78
N PHE A 269 3.61 2.43 8.75
CA PHE A 269 2.63 2.67 7.69
C PHE A 269 1.70 3.81 8.11
N ARG A 270 1.67 4.91 7.38
CA ARG A 270 0.74 6.03 7.61
C ARG A 270 -0.40 5.96 6.61
N PHE A 271 -1.64 6.16 7.07
CA PHE A 271 -2.80 6.15 6.18
C PHE A 271 -2.80 7.38 5.27
N ARG A 272 -3.11 7.18 3.98
CA ARG A 272 -3.12 8.24 2.96
C ARG A 272 -4.51 8.77 2.64
N GLY A 273 -5.56 8.07 3.05
CA GLY A 273 -6.93 8.45 2.76
C GLY A 273 -7.46 9.53 3.71
N GLN A 274 -8.68 9.98 3.43
CA GLN A 274 -9.44 10.80 4.36
C GLN A 274 -10.07 9.90 5.42
N VAL A 275 -10.13 10.40 6.65
CA VAL A 275 -10.81 9.71 7.75
C VAL A 275 -12.08 10.48 8.07
N ASP A 276 -13.16 9.75 8.35
CA ASP A 276 -14.46 10.28 8.75
C ASP A 276 -14.40 11.08 10.07
#